data_AF-U2LF28-F1
#
_entry.id   AF-U2LF28-F1
#
_cell.length_a   1.000
_cell.length_b   1.000
_cell.length_c   1.000
_cell.angle_alpha   90.00
_cell.angle_beta   90.00
_cell.angle_gamma   90.00
#
_symmetry.space_group_name_H-M   'P 1'
#
loop_
_entity.id
_entity.type
_entity.pdbx_description
1 polymer ?
#
loop_
_entity_poly.entity_id
_entity_poly.type
_entity_poly.pdbx_seq_one_letter_code
_entity_poly.pdbx_strand_id
1 'polypeptide(L)'
;MALVKNSLSTHYSNSHHLQFMFNVHALVKAVDKLKLHLTDELLKSWADCIDMETELNKVANATLHAEQMAALDRQRDTLLTNLFGVIRVQQKSPVQAVAESARKLNKALAVYLGIQSKAADAETAEVRGVLKDLERFSAEMTALSLAPVMAELKAVNEKFQTIYNERQVKAVDEKLPVLKEVRAMTDAVFGVVCRYIEASYLLAATEDDRAPIERLVDQINQEIDHFKTAHKQSSAQKKPSPAVKEREEKLKAAIPAFAEKAGYDEGALTYTGKGKGAGMKRQYELAIKDRKGADGKPATIWVVMGKDGSLSLVENVEKKAEPKENTEFGIKPKH
;
A
#
# COMPACT_ATOMS: atom_id res chain seq x y z
N MET A 1 20.20 -40.48 6.30
CA MET A 1 19.54 -39.32 5.66
C MET A 1 18.54 -38.60 6.57
N ALA A 2 18.56 -37.26 6.57
CA ALA A 2 17.47 -36.44 7.13
C ALA A 2 16.23 -36.46 6.20
N LEU A 3 15.05 -36.13 6.71
CA LEU A 3 13.87 -35.93 5.86
C LEU A 3 13.84 -34.50 5.29
N VAL A 4 13.08 -34.30 4.21
CA VAL A 4 12.83 -32.96 3.70
C VAL A 4 11.98 -32.20 4.71
N LYS A 5 12.44 -31.02 5.14
CA LYS A 5 11.74 -30.17 6.10
C LYS A 5 10.45 -29.63 5.47
N ASN A 6 9.47 -29.26 6.29
CA ASN A 6 8.31 -28.49 5.80
C ASN A 6 8.79 -27.11 5.32
N SER A 7 8.45 -26.68 4.10
CA SER A 7 8.92 -25.43 3.50
C SER A 7 8.22 -24.17 4.00
N LEU A 8 6.98 -24.23 4.49
CA LEU A 8 6.08 -23.07 4.68
C LEU A 8 5.80 -22.27 3.39
N SER A 9 6.02 -22.86 2.21
CA SER A 9 5.91 -22.19 0.90
C SER A 9 4.53 -21.56 0.66
N THR A 10 3.47 -22.14 1.20
CA THR A 10 2.09 -21.63 1.13
C THR A 10 1.91 -20.22 1.73
N HIS A 11 2.80 -19.78 2.62
CA HIS A 11 2.75 -18.46 3.26
C HIS A 11 3.61 -17.39 2.55
N TYR A 12 4.34 -17.77 1.52
CA TYR A 12 5.23 -16.87 0.81
C TYR A 12 4.45 -15.91 -0.09
N SER A 13 5.01 -14.72 -0.34
CA SER A 13 4.56 -13.87 -1.44
C SER A 13 4.77 -14.58 -2.77
N ASN A 14 4.06 -14.15 -3.83
CA ASN A 14 4.12 -14.81 -5.14
C ASN A 14 5.56 -14.93 -5.66
N SER A 15 6.32 -13.84 -5.70
CA SER A 15 7.72 -13.88 -6.14
C SER A 15 8.62 -14.74 -5.23
N HIS A 16 8.37 -14.77 -3.92
CA HIS A 16 9.18 -15.56 -2.97
C HIS A 16 8.88 -17.05 -3.08
N HIS A 17 7.63 -17.42 -3.35
CA HIS A 17 7.22 -18.78 -3.67
C HIS A 17 7.80 -19.24 -5.00
N LEU A 18 7.66 -18.42 -6.05
CA LEU A 18 8.17 -18.73 -7.38
C LEU A 18 9.69 -18.94 -7.38
N GLN A 19 10.46 -18.05 -6.74
CA GLN A 19 11.91 -18.21 -6.64
C GLN A 19 12.30 -19.46 -5.86
N PHE A 20 11.58 -19.78 -4.77
CA PHE A 20 11.79 -21.02 -4.03
C PHE A 20 11.62 -22.23 -4.95
N MET A 21 10.52 -22.27 -5.72
CA MET A 21 10.24 -23.37 -6.65
C MET A 21 11.28 -23.50 -7.76
N PHE A 22 11.77 -22.39 -8.33
CA PHE A 22 12.89 -22.42 -9.27
C PHE A 22 14.14 -23.06 -8.67
N ASN A 23 14.51 -22.67 -7.45
CA ASN A 23 15.71 -23.17 -6.78
C ASN A 23 15.62 -24.68 -6.53
N VAL A 24 14.53 -25.15 -5.91
CA VAL A 24 14.39 -26.58 -5.61
C VAL A 24 14.22 -27.42 -6.87
N HIS A 25 13.56 -26.91 -7.90
CA HIS A 25 13.46 -27.59 -9.20
C HIS A 25 14.84 -27.74 -9.87
N ALA A 26 15.67 -26.69 -9.83
CA ALA A 26 17.03 -26.74 -10.36
C ALA A 26 17.91 -27.76 -9.62
N LEU A 27 17.81 -27.82 -8.29
CA LEU A 27 18.52 -28.82 -7.48
C LEU A 27 18.14 -30.25 -7.87
N VAL A 28 16.84 -30.53 -7.99
CA VAL A 28 16.34 -31.87 -8.36
C VAL A 28 16.76 -32.25 -9.78
N LYS A 29 16.67 -31.31 -10.73
CA LYS A 29 17.05 -31.53 -12.14
C LYS A 29 18.55 -31.81 -12.34
N ALA A 30 19.39 -31.38 -11.40
CA ALA A 30 20.83 -31.63 -11.44
C ALA A 30 21.21 -33.08 -11.06
N VAL A 31 20.28 -33.85 -10.49
CA VAL A 31 20.48 -35.26 -10.12
C VAL A 31 19.84 -36.15 -11.18
N ASP A 32 20.44 -37.32 -11.44
CA ASP A 32 19.87 -38.30 -12.36
C ASP A 32 18.47 -38.71 -11.92
N LYS A 33 17.46 -38.37 -12.76
CA LYS A 33 16.05 -38.68 -12.53
C LYS A 33 15.80 -40.17 -12.28
N LEU A 34 16.60 -41.06 -12.88
CA LEU A 34 16.43 -42.51 -12.72
C LEU A 34 16.81 -42.95 -11.30
N LYS A 35 17.86 -42.34 -10.73
CA LYS A 35 18.28 -42.57 -9.33
C LYS A 35 17.24 -42.06 -8.33
N LEU A 36 16.46 -41.04 -8.73
CA LEU A 36 15.36 -40.48 -7.94
C LEU A 36 13.98 -41.11 -8.24
N HIS A 37 13.92 -42.10 -9.13
CA HIS A 37 12.68 -42.72 -9.59
C HIS A 37 11.63 -41.70 -10.12
N LEU A 38 12.10 -40.57 -10.65
CA LEU A 38 11.24 -39.52 -11.19
C LEU A 38 10.96 -39.76 -12.67
N THR A 39 9.71 -39.57 -13.08
CA THR A 39 9.30 -39.68 -14.48
C THR A 39 9.49 -38.35 -15.22
N ASP A 40 9.67 -38.42 -16.53
CA ASP A 40 9.68 -37.22 -17.38
C ASP A 40 8.35 -36.46 -17.30
N GLU A 41 7.24 -37.17 -17.16
CA GLU A 41 5.92 -36.59 -17.00
C GLU A 41 5.81 -35.78 -15.70
N LEU A 42 6.31 -36.30 -14.58
CA LEU A 42 6.31 -35.60 -13.30
C LEU A 42 7.19 -34.34 -13.35
N LEU A 43 8.42 -34.46 -13.89
CA LEU A 43 9.31 -33.31 -14.03
C LEU A 43 8.73 -32.25 -14.98
N LYS A 44 8.11 -32.67 -16.08
CA LYS A 44 7.43 -31.78 -17.01
C LYS A 44 6.26 -31.06 -16.35
N SER A 45 5.36 -31.78 -15.68
CA SER A 45 4.22 -31.16 -14.99
C SER A 45 4.66 -30.15 -13.93
N TRP A 46 5.77 -30.41 -13.22
CA TRP A 46 6.33 -29.44 -12.29
C TRP A 46 6.84 -28.18 -13.00
N ALA A 47 7.60 -28.34 -14.08
CA ALA A 47 8.10 -27.24 -14.88
C ALA A 47 6.96 -26.39 -15.48
N ASP A 48 5.93 -27.04 -16.03
CA ASP A 48 4.75 -26.37 -16.60
C ASP A 48 4.01 -25.54 -15.52
N CYS A 49 3.95 -26.02 -14.27
CA CYS A 49 3.39 -25.25 -13.17
C CYS A 49 4.24 -24.01 -12.82
N ILE A 50 5.57 -24.15 -12.77
CA ILE A 50 6.50 -23.04 -12.51
C ILE A 50 6.44 -21.98 -13.61
N ASP A 51 6.34 -22.39 -14.88
CA ASP A 51 6.21 -21.49 -16.01
C ASP A 51 4.87 -20.73 -15.97
N MET A 52 3.78 -21.43 -15.64
CA MET A 52 2.46 -20.81 -15.45
C MET A 52 2.46 -19.81 -14.28
N GLU A 53 3.08 -20.15 -13.15
CA GLU A 53 3.26 -19.20 -12.04
C GLU A 53 4.10 -17.99 -12.43
N THR A 54 5.12 -18.19 -13.26
CA THR A 54 5.97 -17.10 -13.77
C THR A 54 5.15 -16.10 -14.56
N GLU A 55 4.30 -16.57 -15.46
CA GLU A 55 3.42 -15.70 -16.24
C GLU A 55 2.39 -15.00 -15.36
N LEU A 56 1.72 -15.75 -14.49
CA LEU A 56 0.72 -15.20 -13.59
C LEU A 56 1.29 -14.20 -12.58
N ASN A 57 2.54 -14.37 -12.13
CA ASN A 57 3.22 -13.40 -11.26
C ASN A 57 3.50 -12.08 -12.01
N LYS A 58 3.82 -12.12 -13.31
CA LYS A 58 3.96 -10.91 -14.12
C LYS A 58 2.63 -10.18 -14.25
N VAL A 59 1.55 -10.89 -14.56
CA VAL A 59 0.20 -10.32 -14.66
C VAL A 59 -0.25 -9.70 -13.34
N ALA A 60 -0.01 -10.39 -12.22
CA ALA A 60 -0.32 -9.88 -10.88
C ALA A 60 0.44 -8.58 -10.57
N ASN A 61 1.74 -8.51 -10.89
CA ASN A 61 2.53 -7.29 -10.71
C ASN A 61 2.06 -6.14 -11.62
N ALA A 62 1.74 -6.43 -12.89
CA ALA A 62 1.21 -5.44 -13.82
C ALA A 62 -0.12 -4.84 -13.34
N THR A 63 -1.01 -5.68 -12.78
CA THR A 63 -2.28 -5.25 -12.18
C THR A 63 -2.04 -4.37 -10.95
N LEU A 64 -1.15 -4.81 -10.04
CA LEU A 64 -0.77 -4.02 -8.87
C LEU A 64 -0.20 -2.65 -9.26
N HIS A 65 0.67 -2.59 -10.27
CA HIS A 65 1.21 -1.34 -10.77
C HIS A 65 0.11 -0.44 -11.36
N ALA A 66 -0.84 -1.00 -12.11
CA ALA A 66 -1.96 -0.25 -12.65
C ALA A 66 -2.85 0.36 -11.55
N GLU A 67 -3.15 -0.40 -10.49
CA GLU A 67 -3.92 0.09 -9.34
C GLU A 67 -3.17 1.19 -8.57
N GLN A 68 -1.87 0.99 -8.31
CA GLN A 68 -1.02 1.99 -7.64
C GLN A 68 -0.94 3.27 -8.47
N MET A 69 -0.78 3.15 -9.78
CA MET A 69 -0.76 4.27 -10.71
C MET A 69 -2.07 5.05 -10.67
N ALA A 70 -3.22 4.37 -10.76
CA ALA A 70 -4.52 5.02 -10.67
C ALA A 70 -4.75 5.72 -9.32
N ALA A 71 -4.22 5.15 -8.22
CA ALA A 71 -4.30 5.77 -6.90
C ALA A 71 -3.42 7.02 -6.80
N LEU A 72 -2.20 6.99 -7.35
CA LEU A 72 -1.29 8.14 -7.38
C LEU A 72 -1.83 9.25 -8.29
N ASP A 73 -2.39 8.89 -9.44
CA ASP A 73 -3.04 9.82 -10.37
C ASP A 73 -4.16 10.62 -9.67
N ARG A 74 -5.10 9.91 -9.02
CA ARG A 74 -6.15 10.55 -8.20
C ARG A 74 -5.60 11.45 -7.09
N GLN A 75 -4.45 11.10 -6.50
CA GLN A 75 -3.80 11.94 -5.50
C GLN A 75 -3.23 13.22 -6.14
N ARG A 76 -2.59 13.13 -7.31
CA ARG A 76 -2.14 14.32 -8.07
C ARG A 76 -3.32 15.21 -8.39
N ASP A 77 -4.41 14.66 -8.92
CA ASP A 77 -5.62 15.42 -9.24
C ASP A 77 -6.18 16.17 -8.04
N THR A 78 -6.24 15.49 -6.89
CA THR A 78 -6.72 16.08 -5.64
C THR A 78 -5.81 17.24 -5.19
N LEU A 79 -4.49 17.05 -5.24
CA LEU A 79 -3.51 18.07 -4.85
C LEU A 79 -3.55 19.28 -5.78
N LEU A 80 -3.66 19.05 -7.09
CA LEU A 80 -3.78 20.10 -8.10
C LEU A 80 -5.10 20.87 -7.95
N THR A 81 -6.21 20.16 -7.73
CA THR A 81 -7.52 20.76 -7.48
C THR A 81 -7.49 21.63 -6.22
N ASN A 82 -6.84 21.15 -5.15
CA ASN A 82 -6.65 21.93 -3.94
C ASN A 82 -5.79 23.19 -4.20
N LEU A 83 -4.63 23.03 -4.84
CA LEU A 83 -3.70 24.12 -5.16
C LEU A 83 -4.40 25.26 -5.93
N PHE A 84 -5.04 24.93 -7.06
CA PHE A 84 -5.75 25.93 -7.86
C PHE A 84 -7.01 26.46 -7.15
N GLY A 85 -7.70 25.62 -6.38
CA GLY A 85 -8.86 26.02 -5.59
C GLY A 85 -8.51 27.06 -4.53
N VAL A 86 -7.43 26.85 -3.77
CA VAL A 86 -6.94 27.80 -2.76
C VAL A 86 -6.55 29.12 -3.42
N ILE A 87 -5.75 29.07 -4.50
CA ILE A 87 -5.37 30.28 -5.25
C ILE A 87 -6.61 31.04 -5.75
N ARG A 88 -7.61 30.33 -6.29
CA ARG A 88 -8.84 30.94 -6.79
C ARG A 88 -9.62 31.66 -5.70
N VAL A 89 -9.86 30.99 -4.57
CA VAL A 89 -10.67 31.54 -3.47
C VAL A 89 -9.93 32.71 -2.80
N GLN A 90 -8.63 32.58 -2.58
CA GLN A 90 -7.84 33.59 -1.86
C GLN A 90 -7.70 34.92 -2.60
N GLN A 91 -7.95 34.99 -3.91
CA GLN A 91 -8.03 36.26 -4.65
C GLN A 91 -9.09 37.24 -4.10
N LYS A 92 -10.08 36.72 -3.37
CA LYS A 92 -11.16 37.46 -2.71
C LYS A 92 -10.96 37.61 -1.20
N SER A 93 -9.78 37.29 -0.69
CA SER A 93 -9.48 37.39 0.74
C SER A 93 -9.64 38.83 1.24
N PRO A 94 -10.21 39.04 2.44
CA PRO A 94 -10.23 40.36 3.08
C PRO A 94 -8.83 40.80 3.55
N VAL A 95 -7.86 39.88 3.61
CA VAL A 95 -6.46 40.19 3.92
C VAL A 95 -5.74 40.55 2.63
N GLN A 96 -5.42 41.84 2.46
CA GLN A 96 -4.87 42.38 1.21
C GLN A 96 -3.62 41.64 0.71
N ALA A 97 -2.66 41.35 1.60
CA ALA A 97 -1.43 40.63 1.25
C ALA A 97 -1.69 39.22 0.69
N VAL A 98 -2.70 38.53 1.23
CA VAL A 98 -3.12 37.20 0.75
C VAL A 98 -3.80 37.31 -0.61
N ALA A 99 -4.69 38.29 -0.80
CA ALA A 99 -5.37 38.52 -2.06
C ALA A 99 -4.41 38.88 -3.21
N GLU A 100 -3.43 39.75 -2.95
CA GLU A 100 -2.40 40.14 -3.92
C GLU A 100 -1.50 38.95 -4.28
N SER A 101 -1.05 38.18 -3.29
CA SER A 101 -0.26 36.96 -3.49
C SER A 101 -1.02 35.94 -4.35
N ALA A 102 -2.31 35.73 -4.07
CA ALA A 102 -3.17 34.84 -4.83
C ALA A 102 -3.36 35.30 -6.28
N ARG A 103 -3.54 36.60 -6.53
CA ARG A 103 -3.65 37.16 -7.90
C ARG A 103 -2.37 36.98 -8.71
N LYS A 104 -1.19 37.18 -8.08
CA LYS A 104 0.11 36.94 -8.71
C LYS A 104 0.27 35.47 -9.10
N LEU A 105 0.01 34.55 -8.16
CA LEU A 105 0.05 33.11 -8.42
C LEU A 105 -0.94 32.70 -9.51
N ASN A 106 -2.17 33.22 -9.48
CA ASN A 106 -3.18 32.92 -10.50
C ASN A 106 -2.72 33.36 -11.90
N LYS A 107 -2.14 34.56 -12.02
CA LYS A 107 -1.63 35.06 -13.31
C LYS A 107 -0.48 34.19 -13.84
N ALA A 108 0.42 33.75 -12.97
CA ALA A 108 1.55 32.91 -13.35
C ALA A 108 1.15 31.49 -13.74
N LEU A 109 0.17 30.91 -13.03
CA LEU A 109 -0.17 29.49 -13.16
C LEU A 109 -1.42 29.22 -14.01
N ALA A 110 -2.09 30.26 -14.52
CA ALA A 110 -3.32 30.11 -15.33
C ALA A 110 -3.13 29.17 -16.53
N VAL A 111 -1.92 29.11 -17.10
CA VAL A 111 -1.57 28.22 -18.23
C VAL A 111 -1.69 26.72 -17.89
N TYR A 112 -1.66 26.37 -16.60
CA TYR A 112 -1.74 25.00 -16.09
C TYR A 112 -3.14 24.63 -15.59
N LEU A 113 -4.17 25.46 -15.82
CA LEU A 113 -5.52 25.11 -15.40
C LEU A 113 -6.05 23.91 -16.20
N GLY A 114 -6.59 22.91 -15.49
CA GLY A 114 -7.18 21.71 -16.08
C GLY A 114 -6.20 20.57 -16.36
N ILE A 115 -4.96 20.64 -15.86
CA ILE A 115 -3.96 19.58 -16.05
C ILE A 115 -4.40 18.20 -15.55
N GLN A 116 -5.30 18.14 -14.56
CA GLN A 116 -5.90 16.91 -14.03
C GLN A 116 -6.68 16.10 -15.07
N SER A 117 -7.03 16.71 -16.20
CA SER A 117 -7.78 16.06 -17.28
C SER A 117 -6.90 15.58 -18.44
N LYS A 118 -5.58 15.79 -18.35
CA LYS A 118 -4.64 15.45 -19.41
C LYS A 118 -4.22 13.99 -19.33
N ALA A 119 -3.69 13.46 -20.43
CA ALA A 119 -3.06 12.16 -20.43
C ALA A 119 -1.87 12.15 -19.45
N ALA A 120 -1.60 11.00 -18.83
CA ALA A 120 -0.71 10.93 -17.67
C ALA A 120 0.73 11.41 -17.94
N ASP A 121 1.25 11.22 -19.16
CA ASP A 121 2.56 11.75 -19.57
C ASP A 121 2.57 13.28 -19.68
N ALA A 122 1.51 13.85 -20.26
CA ALA A 122 1.32 15.29 -20.35
C ALA A 122 1.10 15.91 -18.97
N GLU A 123 0.26 15.32 -18.13
CA GLU A 123 0.08 15.75 -16.75
C GLU A 123 1.42 15.71 -15.97
N THR A 124 2.20 14.64 -16.10
CA THR A 124 3.50 14.50 -15.43
C THR A 124 4.47 15.62 -15.84
N ALA A 125 4.53 15.94 -17.13
CA ALA A 125 5.36 17.04 -17.65
C ALA A 125 4.89 18.40 -17.11
N GLU A 126 3.58 18.63 -17.07
CA GLU A 126 3.02 19.89 -16.62
C GLU A 126 3.07 20.06 -15.10
N VAL A 127 2.95 18.99 -14.32
CA VAL A 127 3.21 19.00 -12.87
C VAL A 127 4.66 19.41 -12.60
N ARG A 128 5.63 18.92 -13.37
CA ARG A 128 7.03 19.38 -13.28
C ARG A 128 7.14 20.88 -13.60
N GLY A 129 6.41 21.35 -14.62
CA GLY A 129 6.32 22.78 -14.97
C GLY A 129 5.77 23.64 -13.83
N VAL A 130 4.61 23.27 -13.28
CA VAL A 130 3.98 23.95 -12.12
C VAL A 130 4.95 24.01 -10.95
N LEU A 131 5.54 22.88 -10.57
CA LEU A 131 6.50 22.81 -9.46
C LEU A 131 7.71 23.73 -9.71
N LYS A 132 8.20 23.79 -10.95
CA LYS A 132 9.33 24.63 -11.32
C LYS A 132 9.00 26.12 -11.28
N ASP A 133 7.84 26.52 -11.79
CA ASP A 133 7.43 27.92 -11.77
C ASP A 133 7.14 28.41 -10.35
N LEU A 134 6.58 27.55 -9.49
CA LEU A 134 6.33 27.86 -8.09
C LEU A 134 7.60 28.18 -7.27
N GLU A 135 8.78 27.70 -7.68
CA GLU A 135 10.05 28.07 -7.04
C GLU A 135 10.32 29.58 -7.08
N ARG A 136 9.75 30.30 -8.06
CA ARG A 136 9.89 31.76 -8.23
C ARG A 136 8.95 32.58 -7.33
N PHE A 137 8.02 31.92 -6.63
CA PHE A 137 6.94 32.57 -5.86
C PHE A 137 6.94 32.14 -4.37
N SER A 138 8.13 32.04 -3.76
CA SER A 138 8.28 31.55 -2.39
C SER A 138 7.52 32.39 -1.34
N ALA A 139 7.49 33.71 -1.52
CA ALA A 139 6.76 34.63 -0.64
C ALA A 139 5.24 34.43 -0.75
N GLU A 140 4.71 34.34 -1.97
CA GLU A 140 3.29 34.11 -2.23
C GLU A 140 2.85 32.72 -1.77
N MET A 141 3.67 31.69 -1.97
CA MET A 141 3.43 30.33 -1.48
C MET A 141 3.39 30.26 0.05
N THR A 142 4.20 31.07 0.73
CA THR A 142 4.18 31.20 2.20
C THR A 142 2.91 31.91 2.66
N ALA A 143 2.53 33.01 1.99
CA ALA A 143 1.31 33.76 2.31
C ALA A 143 0.04 32.92 2.21
N LEU A 144 0.00 31.94 1.28
CA LEU A 144 -1.13 31.03 1.10
C LEU A 144 -0.95 29.66 1.81
N SER A 145 0.16 29.45 2.52
CA SER A 145 0.48 28.17 3.20
C SER A 145 0.49 26.94 2.28
N LEU A 146 0.95 27.10 1.03
CA LEU A 146 0.90 26.05 0.00
C LEU A 146 2.13 25.13 -0.05
N ALA A 147 3.16 25.41 0.75
CA ALA A 147 4.39 24.61 0.77
C ALA A 147 4.16 23.10 1.03
N PRO A 148 3.28 22.66 1.95
CA PRO A 148 3.02 21.24 2.16
C PRO A 148 2.37 20.57 0.93
N VAL A 149 1.46 21.26 0.24
CA VAL A 149 0.79 20.76 -0.96
C VAL A 149 1.79 20.58 -2.10
N MET A 150 2.71 21.53 -2.26
CA MET A 150 3.79 21.45 -3.26
C MET A 150 4.73 20.27 -3.00
N ALA A 151 5.12 20.07 -1.74
CA ALA A 151 6.01 18.96 -1.36
C ALA A 151 5.35 17.60 -1.62
N GLU A 152 4.07 17.45 -1.27
CA GLU A 152 3.34 16.20 -1.53
C GLU A 152 3.13 15.97 -3.03
N LEU A 153 2.78 17.02 -3.79
CA LEU A 153 2.61 16.92 -5.25
C LEU A 153 3.90 16.45 -5.93
N LYS A 154 5.05 16.98 -5.50
CA LYS A 154 6.36 16.52 -5.96
C LYS A 154 6.58 15.04 -5.65
N ALA A 155 6.37 14.64 -4.40
CA ALA A 155 6.60 13.26 -3.97
C ALA A 155 5.68 12.25 -4.67
N VAL A 156 4.40 12.57 -4.85
CA VAL A 156 3.43 11.73 -5.55
C VAL A 156 3.78 11.61 -7.03
N ASN A 157 4.17 12.72 -7.68
CA ASN A 157 4.56 12.71 -9.09
C ASN A 157 5.85 11.91 -9.35
N GLU A 158 6.83 11.98 -8.44
CA GLU A 158 8.05 11.17 -8.52
C GLU A 158 7.74 9.67 -8.36
N LYS A 159 6.89 9.30 -7.39
CA LYS A 159 6.42 7.91 -7.22
C LYS A 159 5.67 7.40 -8.45
N PHE A 160 4.79 8.23 -9.03
CA PHE A 160 4.07 7.90 -10.25
C PHE A 160 5.05 7.59 -11.39
N GLN A 161 6.04 8.44 -11.61
CA GLN A 161 7.04 8.22 -12.66
C GLN A 161 7.85 6.93 -12.45
N THR A 162 8.23 6.61 -11.22
CA THR A 162 8.95 5.36 -10.92
C THR A 162 8.14 4.14 -11.34
N ILE A 163 6.88 4.05 -10.90
CA ILE A 163 5.99 2.92 -11.24
C ILE A 163 5.66 2.91 -12.73
N TYR A 164 5.49 4.08 -13.36
CA TYR A 164 5.26 4.20 -14.81
C TYR A 164 6.39 3.56 -15.62
N ASN A 165 7.64 3.80 -15.22
CA ASN A 165 8.81 3.23 -15.88
C ASN A 165 8.93 1.72 -15.66
N GLU A 166 8.58 1.24 -14.46
CA GLU A 166 8.57 -0.19 -14.12
C GLU A 166 7.46 -0.97 -14.84
N ARG A 167 6.36 -0.31 -15.22
CA ARG A 167 5.19 -0.92 -15.87
C ARG A 167 5.38 -1.26 -17.35
N GLN A 168 6.46 -0.87 -18.03
CA GLN A 168 6.65 -1.10 -19.49
C GLN A 168 6.72 -2.59 -19.93
N VAL A 169 6.28 -3.53 -19.10
CA VAL A 169 6.01 -4.93 -19.42
C VAL A 169 4.56 -5.07 -19.89
N LYS A 170 4.38 -5.51 -21.13
CA LYS A 170 3.07 -5.74 -21.76
C LYS A 170 2.25 -6.73 -20.92
N ALA A 171 1.01 -6.36 -20.59
CA ALA A 171 0.03 -7.29 -20.05
C ALA A 171 -0.38 -8.28 -21.16
N VAL A 172 -0.36 -9.58 -20.84
CA VAL A 172 -0.90 -10.64 -21.70
C VAL A 172 -2.39 -10.74 -21.41
N ASP A 173 -3.19 -10.62 -22.47
CA ASP A 173 -4.67 -10.56 -22.43
C ASP A 173 -5.27 -11.98 -22.57
N GLU A 174 -4.77 -12.95 -21.78
CA GLU A 174 -5.27 -14.33 -21.76
C GLU A 174 -6.04 -14.64 -20.48
N LYS A 175 -7.09 -15.46 -20.60
CA LYS A 175 -7.82 -16.04 -19.47
C LYS A 175 -6.97 -17.11 -18.79
N LEU A 176 -5.96 -16.67 -18.05
CA LEU A 176 -5.09 -17.54 -17.26
C LEU A 176 -5.82 -18.03 -16.00
N PRO A 177 -5.48 -19.21 -15.47
CA PRO A 177 -6.03 -19.72 -14.22
C PRO A 177 -5.67 -18.83 -13.02
N VAL A 178 -6.36 -19.01 -11.88
CA VAL A 178 -6.08 -18.21 -10.69
C VAL A 178 -4.71 -18.60 -10.11
N LEU A 179 -3.80 -17.64 -9.95
CA LEU A 179 -2.43 -17.88 -9.43
C LEU A 179 -2.39 -18.70 -8.14
N LYS A 180 -3.36 -18.50 -7.24
CA LYS A 180 -3.47 -19.28 -6.00
C LYS A 180 -3.66 -20.78 -6.26
N GLU A 181 -4.41 -21.15 -7.28
CA GLU A 181 -4.67 -22.55 -7.65
C GLU A 181 -3.42 -23.17 -8.25
N VAL A 182 -2.74 -22.44 -9.16
CA VAL A 182 -1.47 -22.90 -9.75
C VAL A 182 -0.41 -23.10 -8.67
N ARG A 183 -0.28 -22.18 -7.70
CA ARG A 183 0.63 -22.34 -6.55
C ARG A 183 0.34 -23.61 -5.74
N ALA A 184 -0.94 -23.91 -5.50
CA ALA A 184 -1.33 -25.12 -4.79
C ALA A 184 -0.99 -26.39 -5.59
N MET A 185 -1.12 -26.35 -6.93
CA MET A 185 -0.67 -27.43 -7.81
C MET A 185 0.85 -27.61 -7.75
N THR A 186 1.63 -26.53 -7.84
CA THR A 186 3.10 -26.59 -7.73
C THR A 186 3.55 -27.13 -6.38
N ASP A 187 2.95 -26.67 -5.29
CA ASP A 187 3.23 -27.19 -3.94
C ASP A 187 2.91 -28.70 -3.84
N ALA A 188 1.79 -29.14 -4.45
CA ALA A 188 1.41 -30.55 -4.47
C ALA A 188 2.40 -31.40 -5.27
N VAL A 189 2.81 -30.95 -6.46
CA VAL A 189 3.80 -31.64 -7.31
C VAL A 189 5.16 -31.70 -6.61
N PHE A 190 5.63 -30.59 -6.03
CA PHE A 190 6.85 -30.58 -5.21
C PHE A 190 6.77 -31.57 -4.05
N GLY A 191 5.64 -31.63 -3.35
CA GLY A 191 5.42 -32.61 -2.28
C GLY A 191 5.41 -34.07 -2.73
N VAL A 192 5.04 -34.36 -3.99
CA VAL A 192 5.20 -35.69 -4.59
C VAL A 192 6.68 -35.96 -4.88
N VAL A 193 7.39 -35.02 -5.48
CA VAL A 193 8.84 -35.13 -5.76
C VAL A 193 9.64 -35.38 -4.48
N CYS A 194 9.37 -34.67 -3.39
CA CYS A 194 10.02 -34.91 -2.10
C CYS A 194 9.82 -36.36 -1.60
N ARG A 195 8.61 -36.91 -1.74
CA ARG A 195 8.32 -38.30 -1.37
C ARG A 195 9.09 -39.29 -2.22
N TYR A 196 9.27 -39.02 -3.52
CA TYR A 196 10.11 -39.83 -4.40
C TYR A 196 11.59 -39.78 -4.02
N ILE A 197 12.11 -38.60 -3.67
CA ILE A 197 13.49 -38.45 -3.19
C ILE A 197 13.72 -39.27 -1.92
N GLU A 198 12.81 -39.16 -0.95
CA GLU A 198 12.89 -39.90 0.31
C GLU A 198 12.77 -41.41 0.09
N ALA A 199 11.85 -41.86 -0.77
CA ALA A 199 11.70 -43.26 -1.13
C ALA A 199 12.95 -43.79 -1.87
N SER A 200 13.55 -42.98 -2.74
CA SER A 200 14.73 -43.39 -3.53
C SER A 200 15.93 -43.68 -2.64
N TYR A 201 16.09 -42.96 -1.53
CA TYR A 201 17.13 -43.29 -0.54
C TYR A 201 16.93 -44.69 0.07
N LEU A 202 15.69 -45.06 0.37
CA LEU A 202 15.35 -46.39 0.91
C LEU A 202 15.54 -47.50 -0.12
N LEU A 203 15.32 -47.19 -1.40
CA LEU A 203 15.45 -48.13 -2.53
C LEU A 203 16.88 -48.24 -3.08
N ALA A 204 17.78 -47.33 -2.70
CA ALA A 204 19.16 -47.34 -3.16
C ALA A 204 19.91 -48.61 -2.71
N ALA A 205 20.55 -49.28 -3.67
CA ALA A 205 21.21 -50.56 -3.48
C ALA A 205 22.57 -50.47 -2.78
N THR A 206 23.25 -49.32 -2.88
CA THR A 206 24.60 -49.10 -2.35
C THR A 206 24.71 -47.76 -1.64
N GLU A 207 25.74 -47.60 -0.83
CA GLU A 207 26.08 -46.30 -0.21
C GLU A 207 26.45 -45.24 -1.25
N ASP A 208 27.10 -45.63 -2.35
CA ASP A 208 27.43 -44.71 -3.44
C ASP A 208 26.17 -44.16 -4.14
N ASP A 209 25.08 -44.95 -4.18
CA ASP A 209 23.78 -44.52 -4.69
C ASP A 209 23.03 -43.62 -3.69
N ARG A 210 23.28 -43.78 -2.39
CA ARG A 210 22.67 -42.99 -1.31
C ARG A 210 23.27 -41.59 -1.20
N ALA A 211 24.60 -41.48 -1.26
CA ALA A 211 25.33 -40.23 -1.05
C ALA A 211 24.82 -39.02 -1.88
N PRO A 212 24.51 -39.14 -3.19
CA PRO A 212 23.96 -38.01 -3.95
C PRO A 212 22.53 -37.64 -3.54
N ILE A 213 21.72 -38.60 -3.07
CA ILE A 213 20.36 -38.36 -2.59
C ILE A 213 20.40 -37.61 -1.25
N GLU A 214 21.29 -38.02 -0.34
CA GLU A 214 21.47 -37.31 0.94
C GLU A 214 21.90 -35.86 0.72
N ARG A 215 22.88 -35.65 -0.17
CA ARG A 215 23.33 -34.31 -0.53
C ARG A 215 22.21 -33.45 -1.12
N LEU A 216 21.36 -34.03 -1.98
CA LEU A 216 20.20 -33.33 -2.52
C LEU A 216 19.23 -32.91 -1.43
N VAL A 217 18.92 -33.80 -0.48
CA VAL A 217 18.03 -33.47 0.65
C VAL A 217 18.64 -32.35 1.52
N ASP A 218 19.94 -32.39 1.78
CA ASP A 218 20.63 -31.34 2.53
C ASP A 218 20.55 -29.99 1.80
N GLN A 219 20.76 -29.97 0.48
CA GLN A 219 20.63 -28.75 -0.33
C GLN A 219 19.20 -28.20 -0.35
N ILE A 220 18.19 -29.07 -0.50
CA ILE A 220 16.78 -28.66 -0.42
C ILE A 220 16.47 -28.08 0.97
N ASN A 221 16.97 -28.71 2.04
CA ASN A 221 16.77 -28.23 3.40
C ASN A 221 17.46 -26.89 3.67
N GLN A 222 18.63 -26.66 3.08
CA GLN A 222 19.30 -25.35 3.13
C GLN A 222 18.48 -24.27 2.43
N GLU A 223 17.93 -24.56 1.24
CA GLU A 223 17.02 -23.63 0.54
C GLU A 223 15.75 -23.35 1.36
N ILE A 224 15.17 -24.38 1.98
CA ILE A 224 14.00 -24.21 2.86
C ILE A 224 14.34 -23.28 4.04
N ASP A 225 15.47 -23.48 4.70
CA ASP A 225 15.85 -22.68 5.86
C ASP A 225 16.19 -21.22 5.45
N HIS A 226 16.83 -21.05 4.30
CA HIS A 226 17.08 -19.74 3.69
C HIS A 226 15.77 -18.98 3.43
N PHE A 227 14.83 -19.59 2.71
CA PHE A 227 13.55 -18.95 2.36
C PHE A 227 12.66 -18.70 3.58
N LYS A 228 12.66 -19.59 4.57
CA LYS A 228 11.98 -19.36 5.85
C LYS A 228 12.54 -18.16 6.59
N THR A 229 13.87 -18.04 6.61
CA THR A 229 14.55 -16.93 7.29
C THR A 229 14.20 -15.61 6.62
N ALA A 230 14.30 -15.55 5.30
CA ALA A 230 13.89 -14.38 4.52
C ALA A 230 12.41 -14.01 4.74
N HIS A 231 11.50 -15.00 4.75
CA HIS A 231 10.09 -14.77 5.02
C HIS A 231 9.84 -14.21 6.43
N LYS A 232 10.52 -14.75 7.44
CA LYS A 232 10.44 -14.26 8.83
C LYS A 232 10.98 -12.84 8.97
N GLN A 233 12.11 -12.53 8.32
CA GLN A 233 12.70 -11.19 8.32
C GLN A 233 11.76 -10.16 7.66
N SER A 234 11.22 -10.47 6.48
CA SER A 234 10.23 -9.61 5.80
C SER A 234 8.98 -9.40 6.66
N SER A 235 8.47 -10.48 7.27
CA SER A 235 7.31 -10.41 8.17
C SER A 235 7.60 -9.59 9.43
N ALA A 236 8.83 -9.65 9.96
CA ALA A 236 9.25 -8.86 11.11
C ALA A 236 9.36 -7.36 10.78
N GLN A 237 9.85 -7.01 9.59
CA GLN A 237 9.90 -5.61 9.12
C GLN A 237 8.50 -4.99 8.97
N LYS A 238 7.50 -5.80 8.64
CA LYS A 238 6.10 -5.37 8.55
C LYS A 238 5.41 -5.21 9.91
N LYS A 239 6.00 -5.73 11.01
CA LYS A 239 5.40 -5.58 12.34
C LYS A 239 5.58 -4.14 12.84
N PRO A 240 4.53 -3.53 13.42
CA PRO A 240 4.67 -2.22 14.04
C PRO A 240 5.75 -2.26 15.13
N SER A 241 6.58 -1.22 15.18
CA SER A 241 7.63 -1.11 16.20
C SER A 241 7.02 -1.07 17.61
N PRO A 242 7.78 -1.42 18.67
CA PRO A 242 7.29 -1.36 20.04
C PRO A 242 6.67 0.00 20.41
N ALA A 243 7.29 1.10 19.96
CA ALA A 243 6.78 2.46 20.16
C ALA A 243 5.43 2.70 19.45
N VAL A 244 5.20 2.08 18.29
CA VAL A 244 3.89 2.14 17.62
C VAL A 244 2.85 1.35 18.40
N LYS A 245 3.19 0.15 18.88
CA LYS A 245 2.28 -0.67 19.69
C LYS A 245 1.90 0.01 21.00
N GLU A 246 2.87 0.52 21.74
CA GLU A 246 2.65 1.26 23.00
C GLU A 246 1.74 2.47 22.76
N ARG A 247 1.95 3.17 21.64
CA ARG A 247 1.10 4.32 21.29
C ARG A 247 -0.31 3.92 20.86
N GLU A 248 -0.47 2.77 20.18
CA GLU A 248 -1.79 2.22 19.87
C GLU A 248 -2.53 1.71 21.12
N GLU A 249 -1.82 1.17 22.10
CA GLU A 249 -2.39 0.81 23.41
C GLU A 249 -2.85 2.04 24.17
N LYS A 250 -2.02 3.09 24.24
CA LYS A 250 -2.39 4.40 24.81
C LYS A 250 -3.58 5.02 24.08
N LEU A 251 -3.62 4.89 22.75
CA LEU A 251 -4.74 5.37 21.94
C LEU A 251 -6.03 4.65 22.33
N LYS A 252 -6.01 3.32 22.35
CA LYS A 252 -7.17 2.51 22.72
C LYS A 252 -7.66 2.83 24.13
N ALA A 253 -6.75 3.04 25.08
CA ALA A 253 -7.09 3.42 26.45
C ALA A 253 -7.70 4.82 26.57
N ALA A 254 -7.36 5.75 25.67
CA ALA A 254 -7.87 7.12 25.70
C ALA A 254 -9.20 7.32 24.93
N ILE A 255 -9.63 6.35 24.13
CA ILE A 255 -10.88 6.42 23.35
C ILE A 255 -12.12 6.60 24.23
N PRO A 256 -12.31 5.87 25.34
CA PRO A 256 -13.51 6.03 26.19
C PRO A 256 -13.66 7.46 26.74
N ALA A 257 -12.59 8.02 27.30
CA ALA A 257 -12.61 9.39 27.84
C ALA A 257 -12.85 10.44 26.74
N PHE A 258 -12.33 10.21 25.53
CA PHE A 258 -12.62 11.06 24.39
C PHE A 258 -14.07 10.95 23.93
N ALA A 259 -14.64 9.74 23.88
CA ALA A 259 -16.03 9.50 23.52
C ALA A 259 -16.96 10.27 24.45
N GLU A 260 -16.77 10.14 25.76
CA GLU A 260 -17.56 10.86 26.78
C GLU A 260 -17.46 12.38 26.58
N LYS A 261 -16.24 12.93 26.46
CA LYS A 261 -16.02 14.37 26.28
C LYS A 261 -16.61 14.91 24.97
N ALA A 262 -16.64 14.09 23.92
CA ALA A 262 -17.17 14.45 22.62
C ALA A 262 -18.66 14.11 22.44
N GLY A 263 -19.34 13.61 23.48
CA GLY A 263 -20.77 13.31 23.47
C GLY A 263 -21.16 12.04 22.72
N TYR A 264 -20.26 11.06 22.63
CA TYR A 264 -20.53 9.73 22.09
C TYR A 264 -20.82 8.73 23.22
N ASP A 265 -21.70 7.77 22.95
CA ASP A 265 -21.97 6.67 23.87
C ASP A 265 -20.73 5.81 24.12
N GLU A 266 -20.69 5.14 25.28
CA GLU A 266 -19.62 4.20 25.61
C GLU A 266 -19.53 3.08 24.55
N GLY A 267 -18.33 2.83 24.05
CA GLY A 267 -18.09 1.83 23.01
C GLY A 267 -18.54 2.23 21.60
N ALA A 268 -19.01 3.47 21.39
CA ALA A 268 -19.41 3.95 20.06
C ALA A 268 -18.22 4.26 19.14
N LEU A 269 -17.00 4.40 19.66
CA LEU A 269 -15.79 4.68 18.89
C LEU A 269 -14.80 3.52 18.96
N THR A 270 -14.26 3.10 17.81
CA THR A 270 -13.24 2.04 17.74
C THR A 270 -12.10 2.42 16.80
N TYR A 271 -10.86 2.14 17.21
CA TYR A 271 -9.70 2.40 16.36
C TYR A 271 -9.67 1.43 15.17
N THR A 272 -9.56 1.99 13.96
CA THR A 272 -9.59 1.22 12.71
C THR A 272 -8.26 0.56 12.34
N GLY A 273 -7.18 0.86 13.09
CA GLY A 273 -5.82 0.48 12.70
C GLY A 273 -5.17 1.45 11.72
N LYS A 274 -5.88 2.48 11.24
CA LYS A 274 -5.33 3.46 10.30
C LYS A 274 -4.84 4.71 11.01
N GLY A 275 -3.66 5.16 10.59
CA GLY A 275 -3.13 6.46 10.96
C GLY A 275 -2.39 7.12 9.81
N LYS A 276 -2.33 8.46 9.81
CA LYS A 276 -1.59 9.24 8.82
C LYS A 276 -0.72 10.31 9.50
N GLY A 277 0.36 10.70 8.83
CA GLY A 277 1.37 11.59 9.40
C GLY A 277 2.31 10.90 10.39
N ALA A 278 3.28 11.66 10.91
CA ALA A 278 4.34 11.15 11.78
C ALA A 278 4.49 11.98 13.07
N GLY A 279 5.16 11.40 14.06
CA GLY A 279 5.47 12.09 15.33
C GLY A 279 4.23 12.54 16.10
N MET A 280 4.27 13.74 16.70
CA MET A 280 3.15 14.28 17.48
C MET A 280 1.94 14.68 16.62
N LYS A 281 2.13 14.85 15.31
CA LYS A 281 1.05 15.21 14.37
C LYS A 281 0.38 13.98 13.75
N ARG A 282 0.72 12.77 14.20
CA ARG A 282 0.09 11.54 13.72
C ARG A 282 -1.38 11.54 14.11
N GLN A 283 -2.22 11.37 13.10
CA GLN A 283 -3.67 11.29 13.22
C GLN A 283 -4.09 9.83 13.17
N TYR A 284 -5.14 9.47 13.90
CA TYR A 284 -5.68 8.12 14.00
C TYR A 284 -7.16 8.14 13.61
N GLU A 285 -7.57 7.16 12.81
CA GLU A 285 -8.96 7.03 12.35
C GLU A 285 -9.76 6.17 13.32
N LEU A 286 -10.85 6.73 13.86
CA LEU A 286 -11.83 6.03 14.67
C LEU A 286 -13.11 5.81 13.86
N ALA A 287 -13.64 4.60 13.87
CA ALA A 287 -14.96 4.28 13.32
C ALA A 287 -16.05 4.56 14.36
N ILE A 288 -17.13 5.18 13.91
CA ILE A 288 -18.34 5.41 14.68
C ILE A 288 -19.28 4.21 14.46
N LYS A 289 -19.63 3.53 15.55
CA LYS A 289 -20.55 2.39 15.55
C LYS A 289 -21.91 2.81 14.98
N ASP A 290 -22.50 1.92 14.18
CA ASP A 290 -23.86 2.04 13.62
C ASP A 290 -24.14 3.29 12.76
N ARG A 291 -23.08 4.04 12.39
CA ARG A 291 -23.16 5.19 11.48
C ARG A 291 -22.44 4.86 10.20
N LYS A 292 -23.09 5.10 9.05
CA LYS A 292 -22.49 4.88 7.72
C LYS A 292 -22.32 6.19 6.97
N GLY A 293 -21.26 6.29 6.19
CA GLY A 293 -21.06 7.35 5.20
C GLY A 293 -21.93 7.12 3.95
N ALA A 294 -21.91 8.10 3.03
CA ALA A 294 -22.65 8.04 1.76
C ALA A 294 -22.25 6.85 0.86
N ASP A 295 -21.09 6.25 1.10
CA ASP A 295 -20.55 5.09 0.40
C ASP A 295 -20.88 3.74 1.08
N GLY A 296 -21.72 3.75 2.12
CA GLY A 296 -22.12 2.55 2.86
C GLY A 296 -21.06 2.00 3.83
N LYS A 297 -19.89 2.65 3.94
CA LYS A 297 -18.84 2.29 4.91
C LYS A 297 -19.10 2.93 6.27
N PRO A 298 -18.51 2.42 7.37
CA PRO A 298 -18.60 3.06 8.68
C PRO A 298 -18.16 4.53 8.59
N ALA A 299 -18.93 5.44 9.18
CA ALA A 299 -18.54 6.83 9.30
C ALA A 299 -17.31 6.91 10.22
N THR A 300 -16.30 7.68 9.82
CA THR A 300 -15.05 7.79 10.57
C THR A 300 -14.76 9.23 10.98
N ILE A 301 -14.00 9.37 12.06
CA ILE A 301 -13.43 10.62 12.53
C ILE A 301 -11.92 10.45 12.70
N TRP A 302 -11.20 11.56 12.60
CA TRP A 302 -9.75 11.58 12.81
C TRP A 302 -9.44 12.28 14.12
N VAL A 303 -8.55 11.69 14.92
CA VAL A 303 -8.10 12.25 16.20
C VAL A 303 -6.59 12.34 16.25
N VAL A 304 -6.05 13.29 17.01
CA VAL A 304 -4.63 13.40 17.34
C VAL A 304 -4.45 13.14 18.83
N MET A 305 -3.35 12.51 19.19
CA MET A 305 -2.97 12.29 20.58
C MET A 305 -1.95 13.34 21.04
N GLY A 306 -2.30 14.09 22.09
CA GLY A 306 -1.44 15.05 22.77
C GLY A 306 -0.28 14.39 23.51
N LYS A 307 0.66 15.20 24.01
CA LYS A 307 1.80 14.71 24.81
C LYS A 307 1.38 14.08 26.13
N ASP A 308 0.26 14.55 26.67
CA ASP A 308 -0.43 14.08 27.88
C ASP A 308 -1.25 12.80 27.65
N GLY A 309 -1.31 12.31 26.41
CA GLY A 309 -2.10 11.13 26.04
C GLY A 309 -3.58 11.41 25.77
N SER A 310 -4.03 12.66 25.89
CA SER A 310 -5.42 13.03 25.58
C SER A 310 -5.66 13.04 24.06
N LEU A 311 -6.88 12.71 23.65
CA LEU A 311 -7.29 12.75 22.24
C LEU A 311 -8.04 14.05 21.94
N SER A 312 -7.76 14.63 20.78
CA SER A 312 -8.48 15.77 20.22
C SER A 312 -8.93 15.48 18.80
N LEU A 313 -10.13 15.95 18.45
CA LEU A 313 -10.66 15.83 17.10
C LEU A 313 -9.79 16.64 16.13
N VAL A 314 -9.46 16.06 14.98
CA VAL A 314 -8.89 16.82 13.86
C VAL A 314 -10.02 17.60 13.22
N GLU A 315 -10.04 18.92 13.41
CA GLU A 315 -10.99 19.79 12.72
C GLU A 315 -10.74 19.74 11.21
N ASN A 316 -11.62 19.06 10.48
CA ASN A 316 -11.82 19.34 9.07
C ASN A 316 -12.56 20.67 9.00
N VAL A 317 -11.98 21.68 8.35
CA VAL A 317 -12.63 22.98 8.11
C VAL A 317 -13.70 22.81 7.01
N GLU A 318 -14.73 22.01 7.29
CA GLU A 318 -16.05 22.15 6.69
C GLU A 318 -16.96 22.65 7.80
N LYS A 319 -16.94 23.97 8.02
CA LYS A 319 -17.85 24.62 8.97
C LYS A 319 -19.29 24.32 8.54
N LYS A 320 -20.00 23.53 9.35
CA LYS A 320 -21.46 23.64 9.49
C LYS A 320 -21.76 25.10 9.82
N ALA A 321 -22.43 25.79 8.90
CA ALA A 321 -23.12 27.02 9.23
C ALA A 321 -24.29 26.65 10.15
N GLU A 322 -24.22 27.08 11.42
CA GLU A 322 -25.42 27.14 12.26
C GLU A 322 -26.28 28.33 11.79
N PRO A 323 -27.61 28.18 11.69
CA PRO A 323 -28.49 29.30 11.38
C PRO A 323 -28.55 30.21 12.60
N LYS A 324 -28.19 31.50 12.43
CA LYS A 324 -28.55 32.52 13.40
C LYS A 324 -30.06 32.75 13.31
N GLU A 325 -30.77 32.41 14.37
CA GLU A 325 -32.15 32.86 14.61
C GLU A 325 -32.11 34.38 14.81
N ASN A 326 -32.57 35.12 13.80
CA ASN A 326 -32.87 36.55 13.92
C ASN A 326 -34.31 36.68 14.44
N THR A 327 -34.48 36.93 15.73
CA THR A 327 -35.72 37.49 16.27
C THR A 327 -35.47 38.91 16.77
N GLU A 328 -35.55 39.87 15.85
CA GLU A 328 -35.89 41.26 16.15
C GLU A 328 -36.73 41.81 14.99
N PHE A 329 -38.04 41.58 15.05
CA PHE A 329 -39.01 42.41 14.33
C PHE A 329 -39.54 43.46 15.30
N GLY A 330 -39.02 44.67 15.17
CA GLY A 330 -39.51 45.84 15.87
C GLY A 330 -40.90 46.22 15.37
N ILE A 331 -41.86 46.28 16.30
CA ILE A 331 -43.10 47.04 16.14
C ILE A 331 -43.03 48.19 17.15
N LYS A 332 -42.83 49.42 16.65
CA LYS A 332 -43.06 50.65 17.43
C LYS A 332 -44.56 50.92 17.51
N PRO A 333 -45.13 51.26 18.68
CA PRO A 333 -46.34 52.05 18.74
C PRO A 333 -46.00 53.54 18.87
N LYS A 334 -46.71 54.35 18.08
CA LYS A 334 -46.84 55.80 18.24
C LYS A 334 -47.63 56.09 19.53
N HIS A 335 -47.10 56.92 20.41
CA HIS A 335 -47.57 58.28 20.67
C HIS A 335 -46.73 58.95 21.75
#